data_AF-A0A5C2RU77-F1
#
_entry.id   AF-A0A5C2RU77-F1
#
_cell.length_a   1.000
_cell.length_b   1.000
_cell.length_c   1.000
_cell.angle_alpha   90.00
_cell.angle_beta   90.00
_cell.angle_gamma   90.00
#
_symmetry.space_group_name_H-M   'P 1'
#
loop_
_entity.id
_entity.type
_entity.pdbx_description
1 polymer ?
#
loop_
_entity_poly.entity_id
_entity_poly.type
_entity_poly.pdbx_seq_one_letter_code
_entity_poly.pdbx_strand_id
1 'polypeptide(L)'
;MQDFQKGLGVGAQVKPRHYKVVAQYVPVSFDPENAYDISTVENDNDIQHGNLVAARWIKPPEKRAPGQSVAFLLISFLTAQDANKAITKGLYIASKHVPVHRDQEEPQRCAKCHKYDPPHLARDCKAIHETCAACASIHHKTAECAISNHDEFKCINCKARGHAAWEKSCPTYKQALHKLRARRPRDQLPSLPAG
;
A
#
# COMPACT_ATOMS: atom_id res chain seq x y z
N MET A 1 21.48 -4.39 -23.42
CA MET A 1 21.10 -5.05 -22.14
C MET A 1 21.89 -6.33 -21.84
N GLN A 2 22.63 -6.93 -22.79
CA GLN A 2 23.37 -8.18 -22.58
C GLN A 2 24.75 -8.03 -21.90
N ASP A 3 25.33 -6.81 -21.85
CA ASP A 3 26.71 -6.64 -21.35
C ASP A 3 26.85 -6.53 -19.82
N PHE A 4 25.78 -6.22 -19.08
CA PHE A 4 25.89 -6.01 -17.63
C PHE A 4 25.79 -7.31 -16.80
N GLN A 5 25.25 -8.39 -17.38
CA GLN A 5 25.10 -9.67 -16.68
C GLN A 5 26.41 -10.48 -16.58
N LYS A 6 27.44 -10.16 -17.38
CA LYS A 6 28.69 -10.93 -17.42
C LYS A 6 29.57 -10.81 -16.17
N GLY A 7 29.33 -9.82 -15.30
CA GLY A 7 30.11 -9.59 -14.09
C GLY A 7 29.48 -10.11 -12.79
N LEU A 8 28.24 -10.59 -12.83
CA LEU A 8 27.50 -11.04 -11.65
C LEU A 8 27.42 -12.57 -11.69
N GLY A 9 27.99 -13.22 -10.68
CA GLY A 9 28.19 -14.68 -10.65
C GLY A 9 26.97 -15.52 -11.08
N VAL A 10 27.25 -16.73 -11.55
CA VAL A 10 26.28 -17.70 -12.08
C VAL A 10 25.08 -17.82 -11.12
N GLY A 11 23.92 -17.28 -11.53
CA GLY A 11 22.69 -17.24 -10.72
C GLY A 11 22.16 -15.84 -10.39
N ALA A 12 22.89 -14.78 -10.71
CA ALA A 12 22.40 -13.41 -10.55
C ALA A 12 21.31 -13.07 -11.59
N GLN A 13 20.05 -13.13 -11.17
CA GLN A 13 18.93 -12.63 -11.96
C GLN A 13 18.72 -11.14 -11.66
N VAL A 14 18.87 -10.30 -12.68
CA VAL A 14 18.41 -8.91 -12.61
C VAL A 14 16.89 -8.95 -12.52
N LYS A 15 16.33 -8.72 -11.33
CA LYS A 15 14.87 -8.57 -11.20
C LYS A 15 14.47 -7.28 -11.92
N PRO A 16 13.59 -7.33 -12.93
CA PRO A 16 13.08 -6.12 -13.55
C PRO A 16 12.40 -5.26 -12.48
N ARG A 17 12.78 -3.99 -12.45
CA ARG A 17 12.23 -3.03 -11.48
C ARG A 17 10.86 -2.62 -11.97
N HIS A 18 9.83 -3.14 -11.33
CA HIS A 18 8.46 -2.69 -11.56
C HIS A 18 8.16 -1.42 -10.77
N TYR A 19 7.41 -0.52 -11.41
CA TYR A 19 6.98 0.75 -10.86
C TYR A 19 5.56 0.59 -10.31
N LYS A 20 5.46 0.53 -8.98
CA LYS A 20 4.19 0.27 -8.30
C LYS A 20 3.45 1.55 -7.98
N VAL A 21 2.16 1.57 -8.31
CA VAL A 21 1.23 2.65 -8.00
C VAL A 21 -0.07 2.10 -7.43
N VAL A 22 -0.80 2.94 -6.73
CA VAL A 22 -2.10 2.64 -6.13
C VAL A 22 -3.16 3.49 -6.81
N ALA A 23 -4.12 2.84 -7.46
CA ALA A 23 -5.33 3.46 -7.98
C ALA A 23 -6.43 3.41 -6.91
N GLN A 24 -7.06 4.57 -6.68
CA GLN A 24 -8.05 4.75 -5.62
C GLN A 24 -9.48 4.73 -6.18
N TYR A 25 -10.43 4.21 -5.39
CA TYR A 25 -11.86 4.19 -5.74
C TYR A 25 -12.20 3.44 -7.03
N VAL A 26 -11.44 2.39 -7.34
CA VAL A 26 -11.65 1.56 -8.53
C VAL A 26 -12.93 0.74 -8.37
N PRO A 27 -13.82 0.70 -9.38
CA PRO A 27 -15.04 -0.12 -9.33
C PRO A 27 -14.72 -1.59 -9.09
N VAL A 28 -15.47 -2.24 -8.19
CA VAL A 28 -15.28 -3.68 -7.91
C VAL A 28 -15.70 -4.60 -9.06
N SER A 29 -16.34 -4.05 -10.09
CA SER A 29 -16.69 -4.74 -11.34
C SER A 29 -15.47 -5.02 -12.23
N PHE A 30 -14.36 -4.31 -12.03
CA PHE A 30 -13.11 -4.56 -12.74
C PHE A 30 -12.47 -5.85 -12.23
N ASP A 31 -12.07 -6.73 -13.14
CA ASP A 31 -11.34 -7.95 -12.81
C ASP A 31 -9.84 -7.82 -13.15
N PRO A 32 -8.95 -7.67 -12.15
CA PRO A 32 -7.51 -7.55 -12.38
C PRO A 32 -6.84 -8.83 -12.89
N GLU A 33 -7.53 -9.99 -12.84
CA GLU A 33 -7.02 -11.26 -13.36
C GLU A 33 -7.49 -11.53 -14.80
N ASN A 34 -8.45 -10.74 -15.29
CA ASN A 34 -8.96 -10.83 -16.65
C ASN A 34 -8.08 -10.04 -17.63
N ALA A 35 -7.45 -10.74 -18.57
CA ALA A 35 -6.59 -10.12 -19.58
C ALA A 35 -7.32 -9.10 -20.48
N TYR A 36 -8.62 -9.28 -20.73
CA TYR A 36 -9.42 -8.33 -21.52
C TYR A 36 -9.61 -7.00 -20.77
N ASP A 37 -9.94 -7.06 -19.48
CA ASP A 37 -10.10 -5.88 -18.63
C ASP A 37 -8.77 -5.12 -18.53
N ILE A 38 -7.65 -5.84 -18.39
CA ILE A 38 -6.31 -5.24 -18.37
C ILE A 38 -6.00 -4.55 -19.70
N SER A 39 -6.23 -5.24 -20.83
CA SER A 39 -6.00 -4.66 -22.16
C SER A 39 -6.88 -3.44 -22.43
N THR A 40 -8.12 -3.44 -21.94
CA THR A 40 -9.03 -2.30 -22.03
C THR A 40 -8.46 -1.10 -21.26
N VAL A 41 -7.98 -1.32 -20.03
CA VAL A 41 -7.30 -0.26 -19.25
C VAL A 41 -6.06 0.26 -19.97
N GLU A 42 -5.26 -0.61 -20.58
CA GLU A 42 -4.09 -0.17 -21.34
C GLU A 42 -4.48 0.75 -22.51
N ASN A 43 -5.49 0.34 -23.29
CA ASN A 43 -6.00 1.12 -24.42
C ASN A 43 -6.60 2.46 -24.00
N ASP A 44 -7.47 2.47 -22.98
CA ASP A 44 -8.18 3.66 -22.50
C ASP A 44 -7.24 4.74 -21.94
N ASN A 45 -6.00 4.38 -21.62
CA ASN A 45 -5.03 5.26 -20.98
C ASN A 45 -3.77 5.49 -21.83
N ASP A 46 -3.77 5.11 -23.12
CA ASP A 46 -2.61 5.04 -24.01
C ASP A 46 -1.35 4.51 -23.28
N ILE A 47 -1.50 3.37 -22.63
CA ILE A 47 -0.39 2.58 -22.09
C ILE A 47 -0.02 1.56 -23.16
N GLN A 48 1.28 1.42 -23.44
CA GLN A 48 1.72 0.41 -24.38
C GLN A 48 1.33 -0.99 -23.85
N HIS A 49 0.76 -1.80 -24.73
CA HIS A 49 0.30 -3.15 -24.37
C HIS A 49 1.42 -3.97 -23.71
N GLY A 50 1.10 -4.59 -22.57
CA GLY A 50 2.04 -5.36 -21.74
C GLY A 50 2.87 -4.53 -20.76
N ASN A 51 2.78 -3.18 -20.78
CA ASN A 51 3.45 -2.36 -19.77
C ASN A 51 2.69 -2.34 -18.45
N LEU A 52 1.38 -2.64 -18.41
CA LEU A 52 0.66 -2.97 -17.19
C LEU A 52 0.91 -4.46 -16.88
N VAL A 53 1.96 -4.74 -16.12
CA VAL A 53 2.46 -6.11 -15.89
C VAL A 53 1.58 -6.89 -14.92
N ALA A 54 1.03 -6.20 -13.92
CA ALA A 54 0.14 -6.82 -12.95
C ALA A 54 -0.78 -5.79 -12.30
N ALA A 55 -2.01 -6.20 -12.05
CA ALA A 55 -2.92 -5.51 -11.14
C ALA A 55 -3.37 -6.50 -10.05
N ARG A 56 -3.58 -6.00 -8.83
CA ARG A 56 -4.21 -6.79 -7.77
C ARG A 56 -4.91 -5.91 -6.75
N TRP A 57 -5.99 -6.41 -6.16
CA TRP A 57 -6.65 -5.73 -5.06
C TRP A 57 -5.73 -5.63 -3.84
N ILE A 58 -5.67 -4.46 -3.19
CA ILE A 58 -4.92 -4.29 -1.93
C ILE A 58 -5.62 -5.04 -0.79
N LYS A 59 -6.95 -4.89 -0.73
CA LYS A 59 -7.80 -5.62 0.19
C LYS A 59 -8.43 -6.79 -0.57
N PRO A 60 -8.23 -8.05 -0.14
CA PRO A 60 -8.83 -9.21 -0.79
C PRO A 60 -10.36 -9.07 -0.88
N PRO A 61 -11.00 -9.52 -1.98
CA PRO A 61 -12.44 -9.44 -2.16
C PRO A 61 -13.23 -10.04 -0.99
N GLU A 62 -12.75 -11.15 -0.41
CA GLU A 62 -13.42 -11.91 0.66
C GLU A 62 -13.51 -11.12 1.96
N LYS A 63 -12.70 -10.07 2.12
CA LYS A 63 -12.66 -9.23 3.33
C LYS A 63 -13.43 -7.92 3.17
N ARG A 64 -14.05 -7.66 2.02
CA ARG A 64 -14.77 -6.40 1.75
C ARG A 64 -16.02 -6.29 2.63
N ALA A 65 -16.42 -5.05 2.90
CA ALA A 65 -17.68 -4.82 3.60
C ALA A 65 -18.85 -5.18 2.65
N PRO A 66 -19.98 -5.70 3.17
CA PRO A 66 -21.18 -5.89 2.36
C PRO A 66 -21.57 -4.59 1.64
N GLY A 67 -21.83 -4.66 0.33
CA GLY A 67 -22.21 -3.49 -0.48
C GLY A 67 -21.07 -2.56 -0.90
N GLN A 68 -19.80 -2.88 -0.60
CA GLN A 68 -18.67 -2.08 -1.06
C GLN A 68 -18.55 -2.09 -2.60
N SER A 69 -18.78 -0.93 -3.24
CA SER A 69 -18.78 -0.77 -4.70
C SER A 69 -17.43 -0.33 -5.30
N VAL A 70 -16.50 0.13 -4.46
CA VAL A 70 -15.17 0.58 -4.87
C VAL A 70 -14.07 0.05 -3.95
N ALA A 71 -12.87 -0.15 -4.48
CA ALA A 71 -11.70 -0.62 -3.74
C ALA A 71 -10.40 0.03 -4.24
N PHE A 72 -9.29 -0.26 -3.56
CA PHE A 72 -7.96 0.17 -3.96
C PHE A 72 -7.21 -0.94 -4.68
N LEU A 73 -6.60 -0.58 -5.81
CA LEU A 73 -5.90 -1.48 -6.70
C LEU A 73 -4.41 -1.13 -6.71
N LEU A 74 -3.55 -2.13 -6.52
CA LEU A 74 -2.11 -2.00 -6.72
C LEU A 74 -1.78 -2.40 -8.16
N ILE A 75 -1.16 -1.50 -8.91
CA ILE A 75 -0.77 -1.70 -10.31
C ILE A 75 0.75 -1.66 -10.41
N SER A 76 1.33 -2.59 -11.17
CA SER A 76 2.76 -2.68 -11.45
C SER A 76 3.02 -2.37 -12.91
N PHE A 77 3.72 -1.26 -13.16
CA PHE A 77 4.14 -0.87 -14.50
C PHE A 77 5.56 -1.34 -14.81
N LEU A 78 5.82 -1.63 -16.08
CA LEU A 78 7.16 -1.93 -16.57
C LEU A 78 8.03 -0.67 -16.67
N THR A 79 7.43 0.48 -17.00
CA THR A 79 8.15 1.73 -17.23
C THR A 79 7.83 2.79 -16.18
N ALA A 80 8.83 3.63 -15.85
CA ALA A 80 8.62 4.81 -15.00
C ALA A 80 7.70 5.83 -15.69
N GLN A 81 7.76 5.91 -17.02
CA GLN A 81 6.98 6.85 -17.81
C GLN A 81 5.47 6.61 -17.67
N ASP A 82 5.02 5.36 -17.85
CA ASP A 82 3.60 5.02 -17.73
C ASP A 82 3.11 5.18 -16.29
N ALA A 83 3.94 4.77 -15.32
CA ALA A 83 3.63 4.97 -13.90
C ALA A 83 3.50 6.46 -13.54
N ASN A 84 4.42 7.30 -14.02
CA ASN A 84 4.35 8.75 -13.80
C ASN A 84 3.16 9.38 -14.55
N LYS A 85 2.85 8.94 -15.77
CA LYS A 85 1.63 9.36 -16.51
C LYS A 85 0.38 9.05 -15.68
N ALA A 86 0.29 7.83 -15.14
CA ALA A 86 -0.81 7.42 -14.27
C ALA A 86 -0.89 8.28 -13.00
N ILE A 87 0.23 8.53 -12.32
CA ILE A 87 0.26 9.38 -11.11
C ILE A 87 -0.20 10.82 -11.42
N THR A 88 0.23 11.39 -12.54
CA THR A 88 -0.10 12.79 -12.89
C THR A 88 -1.52 12.95 -13.43
N LYS A 89 -1.99 12.02 -14.27
CA LYS A 89 -3.27 12.14 -14.99
C LYS A 89 -4.41 11.32 -14.38
N GLY A 90 -4.10 10.39 -13.46
CA GLY A 90 -5.03 9.32 -13.08
C GLY A 90 -5.11 8.22 -14.14
N LEU A 91 -6.05 7.31 -13.96
CA LEU A 91 -6.39 6.26 -14.93
C LEU A 91 -7.90 6.18 -15.16
N TYR A 92 -8.31 5.75 -16.34
CA TYR A 92 -9.66 5.26 -16.60
C TYR A 92 -9.69 3.75 -16.39
N ILE A 93 -10.50 3.27 -15.46
CA ILE A 93 -10.66 1.84 -15.16
C ILE A 93 -12.16 1.55 -15.07
N ALA A 94 -12.65 0.59 -15.88
CA ALA A 94 -14.08 0.28 -16.02
C ALA A 94 -14.92 1.56 -16.25
N SER A 95 -14.48 2.39 -17.21
CA SER A 95 -15.10 3.66 -17.59
C SER A 95 -15.15 4.74 -16.49
N LYS A 96 -14.45 4.54 -15.36
CA LYS A 96 -14.35 5.52 -14.27
C LYS A 96 -12.95 6.11 -14.21
N HIS A 97 -12.86 7.45 -14.18
CA HIS A 97 -11.61 8.13 -13.87
C HIS A 97 -11.26 7.98 -12.38
N VAL A 98 -10.06 7.49 -12.10
CA VAL A 98 -9.58 7.18 -10.76
C VAL A 98 -8.25 7.89 -10.48
N PRO A 99 -8.10 8.53 -9.31
CA PRO A 99 -6.83 9.12 -8.92
C PRO A 99 -5.83 8.03 -8.57
N VAL A 100 -4.57 8.26 -8.94
CA VAL A 100 -3.46 7.32 -8.74
C VAL A 100 -2.35 8.01 -7.96
N HIS A 101 -1.73 7.29 -7.03
CA HIS A 101 -0.52 7.76 -6.36
C HIS A 101 0.54 6.67 -6.35
N ARG A 102 1.80 7.08 -6.17
CA ARG A 102 2.92 6.15 -5.99
C ARG A 102 2.65 5.22 -4.80
N ASP A 103 3.00 3.93 -4.93
CA ASP A 103 3.01 3.03 -3.78
C ASP A 103 4.06 3.51 -2.77
N GLN A 104 3.61 3.77 -1.53
CA GLN A 104 4.46 4.32 -0.47
C GLN A 104 4.64 3.27 0.63
N GLU A 105 5.89 3.06 1.03
CA GLU A 105 6.15 2.24 2.21
C GLU A 105 5.61 2.92 3.47
N GLU A 106 4.93 2.13 4.29
CA GLU A 106 4.40 2.57 5.57
C GLU A 106 5.20 1.95 6.72
N PRO A 107 5.35 2.66 7.86
CA PRO A 107 5.96 2.12 9.05
C PRO A 107 5.27 0.80 9.46
N GLN A 108 6.06 -0.26 9.54
CA GLN A 108 5.56 -1.54 10.00
C GLN A 108 5.26 -1.47 11.50
N ARG A 109 4.01 -1.77 11.87
CA ARG A 109 3.58 -1.95 13.26
C ARG A 109 3.49 -3.43 13.59
N CYS A 110 3.83 -3.80 14.82
CA CYS A 110 3.59 -5.15 15.30
C CYS A 110 2.08 -5.46 15.29
N ALA A 111 1.66 -6.57 14.70
CA ALA A 111 0.24 -6.94 14.65
C ALA A 111 -0.36 -7.31 16.01
N LYS A 112 0.48 -7.61 17.02
CA LYS A 112 0.07 -7.98 18.39
C LYS A 112 -0.08 -6.77 19.32
N CYS A 113 0.90 -5.88 19.35
CA CYS A 113 0.93 -4.74 20.28
C CYS A 113 0.77 -3.36 19.61
N HIS A 114 0.74 -3.32 18.28
CA HIS A 114 0.62 -2.12 17.44
C HIS A 114 1.68 -1.03 17.63
N LYS A 115 2.79 -1.34 18.32
CA LYS A 115 3.93 -0.42 18.47
C LYS A 115 4.78 -0.37 17.20
N TYR A 116 5.30 0.82 16.92
CA TYR A 116 6.32 1.04 15.88
C TYR A 116 7.75 0.86 16.41
N ASP A 117 7.96 1.09 17.71
CA ASP A 117 9.28 1.16 18.33
C ASP A 117 9.29 0.40 19.69
N PRO A 118 10.31 -0.45 19.96
CA PRO A 118 11.30 -0.94 19.00
C PRO A 118 10.65 -1.72 17.85
N PRO A 119 11.26 -1.74 16.64
CA PRO A 119 10.69 -2.46 15.50
C PRO A 119 10.74 -3.97 15.74
N HIS A 120 9.60 -4.65 15.60
CA HIS A 120 9.50 -6.09 15.74
C HIS A 120 8.27 -6.64 15.00
N LEU A 121 8.27 -7.94 14.74
CA LEU A 121 7.13 -8.68 14.19
C LEU A 121 6.30 -9.29 15.33
N ALA A 122 5.04 -9.64 15.03
CA ALA A 122 4.16 -10.26 16.02
C ALA A 122 4.72 -11.58 16.60
N ARG A 123 5.43 -12.37 15.78
CA ARG A 123 6.09 -13.61 16.20
C ARG A 123 7.19 -13.40 17.25
N ASP A 124 7.82 -12.23 17.24
CA ASP A 124 8.93 -11.85 18.12
C ASP A 124 8.44 -10.93 19.27
N CYS A 125 7.12 -10.73 19.38
CA CYS A 125 6.52 -9.81 20.33
C CYS A 125 6.45 -10.41 21.73
N LYS A 126 7.09 -9.73 22.70
CA LYS A 126 7.10 -10.12 24.11
C LYS A 126 5.84 -9.69 24.89
N ALA A 127 4.90 -9.01 24.25
CA ALA A 127 3.64 -8.66 24.92
C ALA A 127 2.85 -9.93 25.25
N ILE A 128 2.34 -10.02 26.47
CA ILE A 128 1.55 -11.17 26.92
C ILE A 128 0.20 -11.18 26.18
N HIS A 129 -0.50 -10.04 26.22
CA HIS A 129 -1.81 -9.85 25.61
C HIS A 129 -1.74 -9.15 24.24
N GLU A 130 -2.74 -9.42 23.40
CA GLU A 130 -3.00 -8.59 22.22
C GLU A 130 -3.57 -7.25 22.67
N THR A 131 -3.16 -6.18 22.02
CA THR A 131 -3.68 -4.84 22.28
C THR A 131 -4.66 -4.47 21.18
N CYS A 132 -5.83 -3.95 21.52
CA CYS A 132 -6.77 -3.39 20.57
C CYS A 132 -6.18 -2.14 19.91
N ALA A 133 -6.12 -2.10 18.58
CA ALA A 133 -5.61 -0.95 17.84
C ALA A 133 -6.55 0.26 17.87
N ALA A 134 -7.85 0.08 18.16
CA ALA A 134 -8.83 1.15 18.20
C ALA A 134 -8.75 1.94 19.51
N CYS A 135 -8.72 1.22 20.64
CA CYS A 135 -8.89 1.81 21.97
C CYS A 135 -7.73 1.53 22.94
N ALA A 136 -6.68 0.85 22.49
CA ALA A 136 -5.52 0.46 23.29
C ALA A 136 -5.81 -0.47 24.50
N SER A 137 -7.01 -1.06 24.57
CA SER A 137 -7.36 -2.09 25.58
C SER A 137 -6.59 -3.39 25.36
N ILE A 138 -6.36 -4.15 26.43
CA ILE A 138 -5.77 -5.50 26.37
C ILE A 138 -6.80 -6.62 26.62
N HIS A 139 -8.06 -6.25 26.83
CA HIS A 139 -9.12 -7.18 27.22
C HIS A 139 -9.85 -7.83 26.05
N HIS A 140 -9.70 -7.28 24.85
CA HIS A 140 -10.35 -7.77 23.63
C HIS A 140 -9.45 -7.56 22.42
N LYS A 141 -9.74 -8.31 21.35
CA LYS A 141 -9.08 -8.12 20.06
C LYS A 141 -9.69 -6.94 19.32
N THR A 142 -8.93 -6.33 18.41
CA THR A 142 -9.43 -5.22 17.59
C THR A 142 -10.74 -5.57 16.85
N ALA A 143 -10.91 -6.82 16.42
CA ALA A 143 -12.12 -7.28 15.73
C ALA A 143 -13.37 -7.34 16.64
N GLU A 144 -13.19 -7.40 17.96
CA GLU A 144 -14.25 -7.46 18.97
C GLU A 144 -14.51 -6.08 19.60
N CYS A 145 -13.81 -5.04 19.13
CA CYS A 145 -13.95 -3.71 19.68
C CYS A 145 -15.30 -3.10 19.30
N ALA A 146 -16.12 -2.77 20.30
CA ALA A 146 -17.41 -2.11 20.10
C ALA A 146 -17.29 -0.60 19.85
N ILE A 147 -16.11 -0.01 20.04
CA ILE A 147 -15.92 1.43 19.82
C ILE A 147 -15.91 1.71 18.32
N SER A 148 -16.88 2.50 17.87
CA SER A 148 -16.99 3.00 16.50
C SER A 148 -16.79 4.52 16.41
N ASN A 149 -16.96 5.23 17.52
CA ASN A 149 -16.77 6.68 17.59
C ASN A 149 -15.27 7.04 17.65
N HIS A 150 -14.85 7.92 16.75
CA HIS A 150 -13.46 8.38 16.65
C HIS A 150 -12.96 9.07 17.93
N ASP A 151 -13.82 9.83 18.62
CA ASP A 151 -13.44 10.56 19.84
C ASP A 151 -13.06 9.63 20.99
N GLU A 152 -13.60 8.41 20.97
CA GLU A 152 -13.34 7.37 21.97
C GLU A 152 -12.13 6.50 21.60
N PHE A 153 -11.61 6.62 20.37
CA PHE A 153 -10.38 5.94 20.00
C PHE A 153 -9.22 6.44 20.83
N LYS A 154 -8.27 5.54 21.08
CA LYS A 154 -7.05 5.81 21.82
C LYS A 154 -5.88 5.10 21.18
N CYS A 155 -4.86 5.87 20.82
CA CYS A 155 -3.67 5.33 20.19
C CYS A 155 -2.69 4.78 21.22
N ILE A 156 -2.26 3.53 21.06
CA ILE A 156 -1.27 2.90 21.96
C ILE A 156 0.12 3.56 21.87
N ASN A 157 0.45 4.20 20.74
CA ASN A 157 1.77 4.77 20.47
C ASN A 157 1.93 6.17 21.11
N CYS A 158 1.05 7.12 20.79
CA CYS A 158 1.12 8.48 21.31
C CYS A 158 0.26 8.72 22.57
N LYS A 159 -0.55 7.73 22.98
CA LYS A 159 -1.46 7.78 24.14
C LYS A 159 -2.61 8.78 24.06
N ALA A 160 -2.70 9.57 22.98
CA ALA A 160 -3.79 10.51 22.75
C ALA A 160 -5.09 9.81 22.34
N ARG A 161 -6.20 10.50 22.58
CA ARG A 161 -7.55 10.13 22.12
C ARG A 161 -7.86 10.75 20.75
N GLY A 162 -9.01 10.37 20.15
CA GLY A 162 -9.49 10.92 18.89
C GLY A 162 -8.99 10.20 17.64
N HIS A 163 -8.10 9.22 17.80
CA HIS A 163 -7.62 8.39 16.69
C HIS A 163 -7.12 7.02 17.15
N ALA A 164 -7.22 6.05 16.24
CA ALA A 164 -6.72 4.69 16.40
C ALA A 164 -5.25 4.56 15.98
N ALA A 165 -4.61 3.44 16.33
CA ALA A 165 -3.20 3.19 16.06
C ALA A 165 -2.85 3.01 14.56
N TRP A 166 -3.84 2.84 13.67
CA TRP A 166 -3.65 2.77 12.21
C TRP A 166 -3.70 4.13 11.52
N GLU A 167 -4.09 5.19 12.22
CA GLU A 167 -4.30 6.47 11.57
C GLU A 167 -3.02 7.24 11.30
N LYS A 168 -2.91 7.77 10.09
CA LYS A 168 -1.75 8.53 9.61
C LYS A 168 -1.65 9.94 10.22
N SER A 169 -2.72 10.39 10.89
CA SER A 169 -2.76 11.64 11.66
C SER A 169 -1.86 11.59 12.90
N CYS A 170 -1.57 10.38 13.42
CA CYS A 170 -0.80 10.16 14.64
C CYS A 170 0.62 10.77 14.55
N PRO A 171 1.06 11.56 15.55
CA PRO A 171 2.41 12.13 15.55
C PRO A 171 3.50 11.05 15.58
N THR A 172 3.29 9.96 16.32
CA THR A 172 4.27 8.85 16.36
C THR A 172 4.37 8.12 15.02
N TYR A 173 3.25 7.99 14.29
CA TYR A 173 3.27 7.47 12.92
C TYR A 173 4.11 8.38 12.00
N LYS A 174 3.89 9.69 12.04
CA LYS A 174 4.65 10.66 11.24
C LYS A 174 6.15 10.61 11.53
N GLN A 175 6.53 10.47 12.80
CA GLN A 175 7.93 10.29 13.21
C GLN A 175 8.53 8.98 12.69
N ALA A 176 7.79 7.86 12.80
CA ALA A 176 8.23 6.57 12.27
C ALA A 176 8.37 6.60 10.75
N LEU A 177 7.45 7.27 10.05
CA LEU A 177 7.49 7.47 8.61
C LEU A 177 8.70 8.33 8.20
N HIS A 178 9.00 9.40 8.94
CA HIS A 178 10.20 10.20 8.72
C HIS A 178 11.47 9.37 8.87
N LYS A 179 11.59 8.57 9.94
CA LYS A 179 12.73 7.66 10.15
C LYS A 179 12.87 6.63 9.02
N LEU A 180 11.76 6.08 8.54
CA LEU A 180 11.73 5.14 7.41
C LEU A 180 12.22 5.82 6.12
N ARG A 181 11.67 6.98 5.81
CA ARG A 181 12.00 7.76 4.60
C ARG A 181 13.46 8.23 4.61
N ALA A 182 13.99 8.67 5.75
CA ALA A 182 15.38 9.10 5.87
C ALA A 182 16.40 8.00 5.47
N ARG A 183 16.02 6.72 5.63
CA ARG A 183 16.84 5.58 5.18
C ARG A 183 16.78 5.33 3.67
N ARG A 184 15.79 5.91 2.96
CA ARG A 184 15.53 5.69 1.53
C ARG A 184 15.17 7.00 0.80
N PRO A 185 16.15 7.89 0.57
CA PRO A 185 15.89 9.20 -0.04
C PRO A 185 15.31 9.13 -1.46
N ARG A 186 15.73 8.13 -2.26
CA ARG A 186 15.25 7.94 -3.64
C ARG A 186 13.74 7.67 -3.74
N ASP A 187 13.12 7.21 -2.67
CA ASP A 187 11.68 6.94 -2.64
C ASP A 187 10.83 8.17 -2.28
N GLN A 188 11.48 9.31 -2.05
CA GLN A 188 10.84 10.59 -1.73
C GLN A 188 10.66 11.51 -2.93
N LEU A 189 11.17 11.13 -4.11
CA LEU A 189 11.05 11.95 -5.32
C LEU A 189 9.58 12.03 -5.79
N PRO A 190 9.11 13.22 -6.24
CA PRO A 190 7.75 13.42 -6.77
C PRO A 190 7.43 12.51 -7.95
N SER A 191 8.43 12.25 -8.79
CA SER A 191 8.37 11.30 -9.90
C SER A 191 9.17 10.04 -9.58
N LEU A 192 8.73 8.92 -10.13
CA LEU A 192 9.50 7.69 -10.15
C LEU A 192 10.71 7.88 -11.08
N PRO A 193 11.95 7.71 -10.58
CA PRO A 193 13.13 7.90 -11.41
C PRO A 193 13.18 6.83 -12.50
N ALA A 194 13.40 7.26 -13.74
CA ALA A 194 13.80 6.36 -14.81
C ALA A 194 15.20 5.83 -14.49
N GLY A 195 15.35 4.51 -14.51
CA GLY A 195 16.63 3.82 -14.29
C GLY A 195 17.54 3.86 -15.50
#